data_AF-A0A1M4MNS1-F1
#
_entry.id   AF-A0A1M4MNS1-F1
#
_cell.length_a   1.000
_cell.length_b   1.000
_cell.length_c   1.000
_cell.angle_alpha   90.00
_cell.angle_beta   90.00
_cell.angle_gamma   90.00
#
_symmetry.space_group_name_H-M   'P 1'
#
loop_
_entity.id
_entity.type
_entity.pdbx_description
1 polymer ?
#
loop_
_entity_poly.entity_id
_entity_poly.type
_entity_poly.pdbx_seq_one_letter_code
_entity_poly.pdbx_strand_id
1 'polypeptide(L)'
;MPLTIDDFRRELGECLTRAEASGMTEITIRAGDLHKALSGCYGSNHRMPVCCSAMYQAMEIGDEIVKAPLKGRGANLYIRYHLPRPGAVERQENLRQVLPRSPEPQVFADLEYLMLRHPEYAALDQIRDLARATPATVVSICRTIAEHITRMVCTRQGIQVKRMTLDEMCGIVKAYEFLDSRALAYLNTLRIMGNKAVHAEAEFLEQDRIIICSILHEYLLAVLEEDLI
;
A
#
# COMPACT_ATOMS: atom_id res chain seq x y z
N MET A 1 18.91 2.33 -24.77
CA MET A 1 18.76 1.63 -23.48
C MET A 1 17.28 1.69 -23.08
N PRO A 2 16.67 0.60 -22.60
CA PRO A 2 15.26 0.62 -22.20
C PRO A 2 15.07 1.43 -20.92
N LEU A 3 13.93 2.12 -20.79
CA LEU A 3 13.57 2.84 -19.56
C LEU A 3 13.53 1.89 -18.37
N THR A 4 14.30 2.22 -17.34
CA THR A 4 14.40 1.48 -16.07
C THR A 4 13.40 2.00 -15.05
N ILE A 5 13.23 1.27 -13.94
CA ILE A 5 12.40 1.76 -12.83
C ILE A 5 13.00 3.02 -12.20
N ASP A 6 14.32 3.15 -12.19
CA ASP A 6 15.03 4.30 -11.61
C ASP A 6 14.88 5.56 -12.46
N ASP A 7 14.73 5.42 -13.79
CA ASP A 7 14.39 6.56 -14.66
C ASP A 7 13.01 7.13 -14.32
N PHE A 8 12.02 6.27 -14.08
CA PHE A 8 10.69 6.69 -13.65
C PHE A 8 10.70 7.28 -12.23
N ARG A 9 11.47 6.69 -11.30
CA ARG A 9 11.63 7.21 -9.94
C ARG A 9 12.24 8.61 -9.95
N ARG A 10 13.27 8.84 -10.78
CA ARG A 10 13.92 10.15 -10.92
C ARG A 10 12.95 11.20 -11.45
N GLU A 11 12.29 10.94 -12.58
CA GLU A 11 11.33 11.90 -13.15
C GLU A 11 10.15 12.18 -12.21
N LEU A 12 9.66 11.15 -11.51
CA LEU A 12 8.62 11.31 -10.52
C LEU A 12 9.10 12.18 -9.35
N GLY A 13 10.31 11.95 -8.86
CA GLY A 13 10.95 12.78 -7.83
C GLY A 13 11.08 14.25 -8.27
N GLU A 14 11.49 14.50 -9.50
CA GLU A 14 11.57 15.86 -10.06
C GLU A 14 10.19 16.53 -10.18
N CYS A 15 9.15 15.78 -10.55
CA CYS A 15 7.77 16.29 -10.54
C CYS A 15 7.33 16.72 -9.13
N LEU A 16 7.59 15.88 -8.13
CA LEU A 16 7.23 16.17 -6.73
C LEU A 16 8.00 17.38 -6.19
N THR A 17 9.32 17.44 -6.39
CA THR A 17 10.16 18.57 -5.95
C THR A 17 9.75 19.88 -6.60
N ARG A 18 9.41 19.88 -7.90
CA ARG A 18 8.92 21.09 -8.59
C ARG A 18 7.57 21.57 -8.04
N ALA A 19 6.65 20.63 -7.76
CA ALA A 19 5.35 20.95 -7.18
C ALA A 19 5.49 21.54 -5.77
N GLU A 20 6.35 20.94 -4.95
CA GLU A 20 6.65 21.40 -3.59
C GLU A 20 7.33 22.78 -3.60
N ALA A 21 8.33 23.00 -4.47
CA ALA A 21 8.97 24.30 -4.67
C ALA A 21 7.99 25.38 -5.17
N SER A 22 6.88 24.97 -5.78
CA SER A 22 5.79 25.87 -6.21
C SER A 22 4.74 26.11 -5.11
N GLY A 23 4.95 25.59 -3.89
CA GLY A 23 4.05 25.75 -2.76
C GLY A 23 2.78 24.91 -2.83
N MET A 24 2.74 23.88 -3.69
CA MET A 24 1.60 22.97 -3.77
C MET A 24 1.57 22.04 -2.55
N THR A 25 0.36 21.78 -2.02
CA THR A 25 0.11 20.82 -0.93
C THR A 25 -0.22 19.41 -1.44
N GLU A 26 -0.55 19.29 -2.73
CA GLU A 26 -0.77 18.01 -3.41
C GLU A 26 -0.53 18.14 -4.92
N ILE A 27 -0.20 17.03 -5.57
CA ILE A 27 -0.13 16.93 -7.03
C ILE A 27 -0.73 15.60 -7.48
N THR A 28 -1.59 15.63 -8.49
CA THR A 28 -2.11 14.41 -9.14
C THR A 28 -1.31 14.12 -10.40
N ILE A 29 -0.67 12.94 -10.45
CA ILE A 29 0.15 12.52 -11.58
C ILE A 29 -0.50 11.34 -12.28
N ARG A 30 -0.60 11.43 -13.62
CA ARG A 30 -1.07 10.36 -14.49
C ARG A 30 0.09 9.56 -15.05
N ALA A 31 0.02 8.22 -14.97
CA ALA A 31 1.05 7.32 -15.49
C ALA A 31 1.31 7.50 -16.99
N GLY A 32 0.27 7.76 -17.79
CA GLY A 32 0.40 8.03 -19.21
C GLY A 32 1.26 9.26 -19.53
N ASP A 33 1.15 10.31 -18.72
CA ASP A 33 1.86 11.57 -18.95
C ASP A 33 3.31 11.46 -18.48
N LEU A 34 3.54 10.85 -17.32
CA LEU A 34 4.87 10.51 -16.81
C LEU A 34 5.64 9.62 -17.80
N HIS A 35 4.97 8.60 -18.35
CA HIS A 35 5.57 7.70 -19.34
C HIS A 35 5.91 8.41 -20.65
N LYS A 36 5.03 9.31 -21.13
CA LYS A 36 5.27 10.08 -22.36
C LYS A 36 6.45 11.05 -22.22
N ALA A 37 6.58 11.71 -21.06
CA ALA A 37 7.69 12.61 -20.78
C ALA A 37 9.05 11.93 -20.99
N LEU A 38 9.19 10.68 -20.57
CA LEU A 38 10.42 9.89 -20.73
C LEU A 38 10.53 9.18 -22.09
N SER A 39 9.40 8.82 -22.72
CA SER A 39 9.40 8.11 -24.01
C SER A 39 9.93 8.97 -25.17
N GLY A 40 9.81 10.31 -25.09
CA GLY A 40 10.38 11.22 -26.08
C GLY A 40 11.90 11.10 -26.20
N CYS A 41 12.59 10.72 -25.12
CA CYS A 41 14.04 10.59 -25.06
C CYS A 41 14.55 9.18 -25.43
N TYR A 42 13.71 8.14 -25.30
CA TYR A 42 14.13 6.73 -25.39
C TYR A 42 13.30 5.84 -26.33
N GLY A 43 12.39 6.44 -27.11
CA GLY A 43 11.49 5.74 -28.03
C GLY A 43 10.32 5.05 -27.33
N SER A 44 9.31 4.64 -28.09
CA SER A 44 8.11 3.99 -27.58
C SER A 44 8.41 2.57 -27.06
N ASN A 45 8.80 2.44 -25.80
CA ASN A 45 8.94 1.14 -25.15
C ASN A 45 7.68 0.79 -24.34
N HIS A 46 7.27 -0.48 -24.35
CA HIS A 46 6.14 -1.03 -23.58
C HIS A 46 6.44 -1.12 -22.07
N ARG A 47 6.82 0.00 -21.43
CA ARG A 47 7.30 0.04 -20.03
C ARG A 47 6.28 0.65 -19.07
N MET A 48 5.02 0.74 -19.50
CA MET A 48 3.91 1.18 -18.66
C MET A 48 3.79 0.42 -17.33
N PRO A 49 3.95 -0.92 -17.27
CA PRO A 49 3.91 -1.62 -15.99
C PRO A 49 5.02 -1.17 -15.02
N VAL A 50 6.22 -0.87 -15.56
CA VAL A 50 7.36 -0.40 -14.76
C VAL A 50 7.13 1.03 -14.28
N CYS A 51 6.57 1.89 -15.12
CA CYS A 51 6.12 3.24 -14.74
C CYS A 51 5.10 3.19 -13.60
N CYS A 52 4.07 2.34 -13.71
CA CYS A 52 3.06 2.20 -12.66
C CYS A 52 3.68 1.67 -11.35
N SER A 53 4.59 0.69 -11.43
CA SER A 53 5.31 0.18 -10.25
C SER A 53 6.13 1.28 -9.55
N ALA A 54 6.85 2.11 -10.30
CA ALA A 54 7.58 3.25 -9.72
C ALA A 54 6.62 4.23 -9.01
N MET A 55 5.48 4.52 -9.63
CA MET A 55 4.46 5.40 -9.05
C MET A 55 3.86 4.84 -7.75
N TYR A 56 3.56 3.54 -7.69
CA TYR A 56 3.06 2.90 -6.47
C TYR A 56 4.11 2.84 -5.36
N GLN A 57 5.37 2.59 -5.69
CA GLN A 57 6.46 2.54 -4.71
C GLN A 57 6.79 3.90 -4.11
N ALA A 58 6.59 4.98 -4.87
CA ALA A 58 6.81 6.34 -4.41
C ALA A 58 5.68 6.89 -3.51
N MET A 59 4.62 6.10 -3.28
CA MET A 59 3.54 6.50 -2.37
C MET A 59 4.03 6.52 -0.92
N GLU A 60 3.58 7.53 -0.19
CA GLU A 60 3.69 7.69 1.25
C GLU A 60 2.29 7.68 1.87
N ILE A 61 2.23 7.57 3.19
CA ILE A 61 0.97 7.63 3.91
C ILE A 61 0.30 8.98 3.69
N GLY A 62 -0.99 8.94 3.41
CA GLY A 62 -1.79 10.08 2.97
C GLY A 62 -2.01 10.09 1.46
N ASP A 63 -1.10 9.51 0.66
CA ASP A 63 -1.28 9.47 -0.79
C ASP A 63 -2.44 8.58 -1.23
N GLU A 64 -3.08 8.97 -2.33
CA GLU A 64 -4.31 8.34 -2.79
C GLU A 64 -4.21 7.87 -4.23
N ILE A 65 -4.65 6.63 -4.50
CA ILE A 65 -4.95 6.19 -5.85
C ILE A 65 -6.27 6.86 -6.26
N VAL A 66 -6.23 7.91 -7.08
CA VAL A 66 -7.43 8.63 -7.52
C VAL A 66 -8.25 7.79 -8.49
N LYS A 67 -7.55 7.13 -9.42
CA LYS A 67 -8.16 6.27 -10.43
C LYS A 67 -7.16 5.24 -10.91
N ALA A 68 -7.58 3.99 -11.05
CA ALA A 68 -6.78 2.94 -11.66
C ALA A 68 -7.58 2.24 -12.78
N PRO A 69 -6.91 1.74 -13.84
CA PRO A 69 -7.54 0.83 -14.79
C PRO A 69 -7.95 -0.47 -14.09
N LEU A 70 -8.87 -1.25 -14.68
CA LEU A 70 -9.36 -2.50 -14.08
C LEU A 70 -8.27 -3.50 -13.72
N LYS A 71 -7.16 -3.53 -14.47
CA LYS A 71 -6.00 -4.38 -14.18
C LYS A 71 -4.99 -3.73 -13.22
N GLY A 72 -5.35 -2.61 -12.59
CA GLY A 72 -4.50 -1.79 -11.72
C GLY A 72 -3.41 -0.99 -12.45
N ARG A 73 -2.74 -1.57 -13.44
CA ARG A 73 -1.66 -0.90 -14.21
C ARG A 73 -2.09 -0.45 -15.59
N GLY A 74 -1.70 0.76 -15.97
CA GLY A 74 -1.93 1.31 -17.30
C GLY A 74 -1.86 2.83 -17.35
N ALA A 75 -1.94 3.41 -18.55
CA ALA A 75 -1.81 4.86 -18.78
C ALA A 75 -2.88 5.72 -18.09
N ASN A 76 -3.98 5.10 -17.64
CA ASN A 76 -5.08 5.74 -16.90
C ASN A 76 -4.98 5.52 -15.38
N LEU A 77 -3.80 5.21 -14.86
CA LEU A 77 -3.49 5.28 -13.44
C LEU A 77 -3.23 6.74 -13.05
N TYR A 78 -3.93 7.22 -12.03
CA TYR A 78 -3.79 8.55 -11.42
C TYR A 78 -3.54 8.37 -9.93
N ILE A 79 -2.44 8.95 -9.44
CA ILE A 79 -2.11 8.97 -8.01
C ILE A 79 -1.99 10.43 -7.59
N ARG A 80 -2.69 10.80 -6.51
CA ARG A 80 -2.55 12.06 -5.80
C ARG A 80 -1.48 11.87 -4.75
N TYR A 81 -0.43 12.67 -4.85
CA TYR A 81 0.68 12.72 -3.91
C TYR A 81 0.54 13.96 -3.04
N HIS A 82 0.54 13.79 -1.72
CA HIS A 82 0.53 14.90 -0.77
C HIS A 82 1.94 15.43 -0.53
N LEU A 83 2.02 16.76 -0.37
CA LEU A 83 3.24 17.55 -0.24
C LEU A 83 3.13 18.49 0.99
N PRO A 84 4.25 18.87 1.64
CA PRO A 84 5.62 18.50 1.30
C PRO A 84 5.89 17.01 1.55
N ARG A 85 6.84 16.43 0.82
CA ARG A 85 7.27 15.05 1.13
C ARG A 85 8.03 15.10 2.45
N PRO A 86 7.56 14.43 3.52
CA PRO A 86 8.29 14.48 4.77
C PRO A 86 9.68 13.86 4.56
N GLY A 87 10.70 14.45 5.18
CA GLY A 87 12.04 13.86 5.20
C GLY A 87 12.00 12.43 5.74
N ALA A 88 13.02 11.60 5.49
CA ALA A 88 13.02 10.21 5.99
C ALA A 88 12.76 10.09 7.51
N VAL A 89 13.32 11.02 8.29
CA VAL A 89 13.16 11.10 9.75
C VAL A 89 11.74 11.56 10.12
N GLU A 90 11.26 12.64 9.49
CA GLU A 90 9.93 13.21 9.73
C GLU A 90 8.81 12.23 9.31
N ARG A 91 9.01 11.45 8.24
CA ARG A 91 8.11 10.36 7.82
C ARG A 91 7.88 9.38 8.96
N GLN A 92 8.98 8.92 9.54
CA GLN A 92 8.95 7.94 10.63
C GLN A 92 8.29 8.53 11.89
N GLU A 93 8.49 9.81 12.16
CA GLU A 93 7.89 10.49 13.30
C GLU A 93 6.39 10.77 13.11
N ASN A 94 5.96 11.17 11.91
CA ASN A 94 4.55 11.38 11.58
C ASN A 94 3.76 10.06 11.60
N LEU A 95 4.33 8.98 11.09
CA LEU A 95 3.82 7.61 11.27
C LEU A 95 3.53 7.32 12.75
N ARG A 96 4.47 7.60 13.65
CA ARG A 96 4.31 7.36 15.09
C ARG A 96 3.22 8.21 15.75
N GLN A 97 2.85 9.36 15.19
CA GLN A 97 1.86 10.27 15.77
C GLN A 97 0.42 9.94 15.36
N VAL A 98 0.20 9.44 14.15
CA VAL A 98 -1.15 9.17 13.60
C VAL A 98 -1.69 7.81 14.07
N LEU A 99 -0.84 6.94 14.62
CA LEU A 99 -1.16 5.54 14.84
C LEU A 99 -1.51 5.25 16.30
N PRO A 100 -2.52 4.40 16.57
CA PRO A 100 -3.02 4.16 17.91
C PRO A 100 -1.92 3.62 18.82
N ARG A 101 -1.77 4.26 19.99
CA ARG A 101 -0.92 3.76 21.08
C ARG A 101 -1.62 2.60 21.78
N SER A 102 -1.84 1.49 21.09
CA SER A 102 -2.25 0.26 21.79
C SER A 102 -1.04 -0.28 22.55
N PRO A 103 -1.17 -0.58 23.85
CA PRO A 103 -0.09 -1.20 24.60
C PRO A 103 0.16 -2.63 24.11
N GLU A 104 1.43 -2.97 23.86
CA GLU A 104 1.86 -4.37 23.82
C GLU A 104 1.46 -5.06 25.13
N PRO A 105 1.02 -6.34 25.13
CA PRO A 105 0.99 -7.33 24.04
C PRO A 105 -0.43 -7.63 23.49
N GLN A 106 -1.42 -6.77 23.73
CA GLN A 106 -2.84 -7.12 23.49
C GLN A 106 -3.16 -7.41 22.01
N VAL A 107 -2.61 -6.63 21.07
CA VAL A 107 -2.92 -6.76 19.64
C VAL A 107 -2.61 -8.13 19.04
N PHE A 108 -1.55 -8.81 19.52
CA PHE A 108 -1.21 -10.14 19.02
C PHE A 108 -2.24 -11.18 19.49
N ALA A 109 -2.67 -11.07 20.75
CA ALA A 109 -3.72 -11.92 21.29
C ALA A 109 -5.06 -11.66 20.58
N ASP A 110 -5.38 -10.41 20.24
CA ASP A 110 -6.59 -10.06 19.51
C ASP A 110 -6.60 -10.66 18.09
N LEU A 111 -5.47 -10.60 17.37
CA LEU A 111 -5.31 -11.23 16.06
C LEU A 111 -5.44 -12.76 16.13
N GLU A 112 -4.80 -13.40 17.11
CA GLU A 112 -4.93 -14.85 17.33
C GLU A 112 -6.37 -15.23 17.68
N TYR A 113 -7.04 -14.43 18.51
CA TYR A 113 -8.44 -14.64 18.88
C TYR A 113 -9.35 -14.51 17.66
N LEU A 114 -9.13 -13.50 16.82
CA LEU A 114 -9.89 -13.29 15.59
C LEU A 114 -9.78 -14.50 14.66
N MET A 115 -8.57 -15.02 14.44
CA MET A 115 -8.38 -16.25 13.67
C MET A 115 -9.08 -17.47 14.26
N LEU A 116 -9.06 -17.59 15.59
CA LEU A 116 -9.66 -18.74 16.27
C LEU A 116 -11.20 -18.71 16.18
N ARG A 117 -11.79 -17.51 16.17
CA ARG A 117 -13.25 -17.32 16.14
C ARG A 117 -13.84 -17.33 14.74
N HIS A 118 -13.07 -16.94 13.73
CA HIS A 118 -13.55 -16.77 12.36
C HIS A 118 -12.87 -17.79 11.42
N PRO A 119 -13.56 -18.88 11.03
CA PRO A 119 -12.99 -19.95 10.21
C PRO A 119 -12.52 -19.47 8.83
N GLU A 120 -13.03 -18.34 8.34
CA GLU A 120 -12.58 -17.64 7.13
C GLU A 120 -11.10 -17.27 7.20
N TYR A 121 -10.56 -17.08 8.41
CA TYR A 121 -9.16 -16.73 8.68
C TYR A 121 -8.28 -17.92 9.09
N ALA A 122 -8.77 -19.15 8.98
CA ALA A 122 -8.01 -20.34 9.34
C ALA A 122 -6.67 -20.48 8.58
N ALA A 123 -6.56 -19.87 7.39
CA ALA A 123 -5.36 -19.89 6.56
C ALA A 123 -4.28 -18.86 6.99
N LEU A 124 -4.53 -18.01 7.99
CA LEU A 124 -3.61 -16.95 8.42
C LEU A 124 -2.58 -17.43 9.46
N ASP A 125 -2.07 -18.65 9.33
CA ASP A 125 -1.15 -19.29 10.28
C ASP A 125 0.07 -18.44 10.68
N GLN A 126 0.55 -17.62 9.75
CA GLN A 126 1.64 -16.65 9.93
C GLN A 126 1.43 -15.66 11.09
N ILE A 127 0.18 -15.43 11.54
CA ILE A 127 -0.11 -14.54 12.68
C ILE A 127 0.59 -15.02 13.96
N ARG A 128 0.75 -16.33 14.13
CA ARG A 128 1.38 -16.94 15.32
C ARG A 128 2.86 -16.55 15.49
N ASP A 129 3.51 -16.16 14.40
CA ASP A 129 4.93 -15.79 14.40
C ASP A 129 5.16 -14.29 14.65
N LEU A 130 4.10 -13.47 14.57
CA LEU A 130 4.20 -12.00 14.63
C LEU A 130 4.85 -11.51 15.94
N ALA A 131 4.54 -12.14 17.07
CA ALA A 131 5.06 -11.75 18.37
C ALA A 131 6.57 -11.99 18.54
N ARG A 132 7.18 -12.82 17.69
CA ARG A 132 8.61 -13.22 17.79
C ARG A 132 9.45 -12.73 16.61
N ALA A 133 8.81 -12.24 15.56
CA ALA A 133 9.48 -11.79 14.35
C ALA A 133 10.04 -10.37 14.50
N THR A 134 11.05 -10.05 13.68
CA THR A 134 11.61 -8.69 13.60
C THR A 134 10.58 -7.71 13.05
N PRO A 135 10.65 -6.41 13.36
CA PRO A 135 9.69 -5.42 12.86
C PRO A 135 9.50 -5.44 11.34
N ALA A 136 10.59 -5.48 10.57
CA ALA A 136 10.52 -5.56 9.12
C ALA A 136 9.84 -6.85 8.62
N THR A 137 10.10 -7.98 9.29
CA THR A 137 9.44 -9.26 8.98
C THR A 137 7.94 -9.18 9.25
N VAL A 138 7.54 -8.61 10.39
CA VAL A 138 6.12 -8.43 10.74
C VAL A 138 5.40 -7.54 9.74
N VAL A 139 6.00 -6.41 9.33
CA VAL A 139 5.42 -5.54 8.31
C VAL A 139 5.24 -6.29 6.98
N SER A 140 6.20 -7.13 6.59
CA SER A 140 6.11 -7.98 5.40
C SER A 140 5.02 -9.08 5.53
N ILE A 141 4.88 -9.71 6.70
CA ILE A 141 3.83 -10.70 6.97
C ILE A 141 2.45 -10.04 6.92
N CYS A 142 2.27 -8.89 7.58
CA CYS A 142 1.00 -8.15 7.59
C CYS A 142 0.56 -7.77 6.17
N ARG A 143 1.49 -7.34 5.32
CA ARG A 143 1.23 -7.10 3.88
C ARG A 143 0.78 -8.38 3.16
N THR A 144 1.41 -9.52 3.45
CA THR A 144 1.10 -10.81 2.83
C THR A 144 -0.30 -11.28 3.24
N ILE A 145 -0.65 -11.15 4.52
CA ILE A 145 -2.00 -11.40 5.03
C ILE A 145 -3.01 -10.47 4.36
N ALA A 146 -2.73 -9.17 4.33
CA ALA A 146 -3.61 -8.20 3.67
C ALA A 146 -3.83 -8.55 2.19
N GLU A 147 -2.79 -8.99 1.48
CA GLU A 147 -2.91 -9.48 0.11
C GLU A 147 -3.81 -10.70 -0.01
N HIS A 148 -3.64 -11.69 0.87
CA HIS A 148 -4.50 -12.88 0.89
C HIS A 148 -5.97 -12.53 1.14
N ILE A 149 -6.25 -11.70 2.15
CA ILE A 149 -7.63 -11.32 2.49
C ILE A 149 -8.25 -10.44 1.42
N THR A 150 -7.52 -9.47 0.88
CA THR A 150 -8.02 -8.64 -0.24
C THR A 150 -8.37 -9.50 -1.46
N ARG A 151 -7.58 -10.55 -1.69
CA ARG A 151 -7.83 -11.51 -2.76
C ARG A 151 -9.12 -12.31 -2.52
N MET A 152 -9.38 -12.72 -1.28
CA MET A 152 -10.65 -13.36 -0.90
C MET A 152 -11.83 -12.41 -1.11
N VAL A 153 -11.73 -11.17 -0.64
CA VAL A 153 -12.75 -10.11 -0.84
C VAL A 153 -13.08 -9.98 -2.32
N CYS A 154 -12.09 -9.76 -3.17
CA CYS A 154 -12.33 -9.61 -4.61
C CYS A 154 -12.95 -10.87 -5.24
N THR A 155 -12.51 -12.06 -4.80
CA THR A 155 -12.99 -13.34 -5.35
C THR A 155 -14.45 -13.61 -4.96
N ARG A 156 -14.86 -13.29 -3.72
CA ARG A 156 -16.24 -13.42 -3.25
C ARG A 156 -17.20 -12.51 -4.02
N GLN A 157 -16.70 -11.35 -4.45
CA GLN A 157 -17.43 -10.43 -5.32
C GLN A 157 -17.36 -10.79 -6.83
N GLY A 158 -16.87 -11.98 -7.19
CA GLY A 158 -16.82 -12.47 -8.57
C GLY A 158 -15.71 -11.86 -9.43
N ILE A 159 -14.75 -11.14 -8.85
CA ILE A 159 -13.64 -10.50 -9.56
C ILE A 159 -12.45 -11.44 -9.67
N GLN A 160 -12.00 -11.73 -10.89
CA GLN A 160 -10.83 -12.58 -11.11
C GLN A 160 -9.51 -11.84 -10.85
N VAL A 161 -8.89 -12.13 -9.70
CA VAL A 161 -7.67 -11.44 -9.24
C VAL A 161 -6.42 -12.32 -9.14
N LYS A 162 -6.46 -13.60 -9.55
CA LYS A 162 -5.40 -14.63 -9.26
C LYS A 162 -3.94 -14.21 -9.54
N ARG A 163 -3.69 -13.28 -10.46
CA ARG A 163 -2.33 -12.81 -10.82
C ARG A 163 -2.07 -11.34 -10.49
N MET A 164 -2.99 -10.71 -9.76
CA MET A 164 -2.93 -9.29 -9.43
C MET A 164 -2.11 -9.06 -8.16
N THR A 165 -1.36 -7.96 -8.13
CA THR A 165 -0.63 -7.51 -6.94
C THR A 165 -1.57 -6.81 -5.95
N LEU A 166 -1.14 -6.66 -4.70
CA LEU A 166 -1.88 -5.89 -3.71
C LEU A 166 -2.19 -4.46 -4.18
N ASP A 167 -1.26 -3.78 -4.85
CA ASP A 167 -1.51 -2.44 -5.42
C ASP A 167 -2.66 -2.41 -6.43
N GLU A 168 -2.72 -3.43 -7.29
CA GLU A 168 -3.77 -3.52 -8.31
C GLU A 168 -5.13 -3.85 -7.66
N MET A 169 -5.15 -4.71 -6.64
CA MET A 169 -6.37 -5.03 -5.90
C MET A 169 -6.87 -3.84 -5.06
N CYS A 170 -6.00 -3.02 -4.48
CA CYS A 170 -6.43 -1.79 -3.78
C CYS A 170 -7.18 -0.82 -4.71
N GLY A 171 -6.75 -0.73 -5.97
CA GLY A 171 -7.45 0.05 -6.98
C GLY A 171 -8.85 -0.49 -7.29
N ILE A 172 -9.01 -1.82 -7.31
CA ILE A 172 -10.33 -2.47 -7.48
C ILE A 172 -11.22 -2.20 -6.28
N VAL A 173 -10.73 -2.48 -5.07
CA VAL A 173 -11.47 -2.28 -3.82
C VAL A 173 -12.01 -0.86 -3.72
N LYS A 174 -11.20 0.14 -4.07
CA LYS A 174 -11.63 1.54 -4.14
C LYS A 174 -12.67 1.77 -5.24
N ALA A 175 -12.46 1.26 -6.44
CA ALA A 175 -13.33 1.52 -7.59
C ALA A 175 -14.73 0.94 -7.44
N TYR A 176 -14.86 -0.17 -6.70
CA TYR A 176 -16.15 -0.81 -6.39
C TYR A 176 -16.69 -0.44 -5.00
N GLU A 177 -16.00 0.43 -4.27
CA GLU A 177 -16.40 0.89 -2.93
C GLU A 177 -16.69 -0.26 -1.96
N PHE A 178 -15.88 -1.33 -2.00
CA PHE A 178 -16.07 -2.49 -1.11
C PHE A 178 -15.79 -2.18 0.35
N LEU A 179 -14.97 -1.17 0.62
CA LEU A 179 -14.58 -0.76 1.96
C LEU A 179 -14.86 0.73 2.12
N ASP A 180 -15.23 1.12 3.34
CA ASP A 180 -15.32 2.53 3.69
C ASP A 180 -13.95 3.24 3.60
N SER A 181 -13.95 4.57 3.72
CA SER A 181 -12.72 5.36 3.62
C SER A 181 -11.67 4.98 4.65
N ARG A 182 -12.09 4.50 5.83
CA ARG A 182 -11.20 4.20 6.96
C ARG A 182 -10.51 2.85 6.75
N ALA A 183 -11.26 1.81 6.42
CA ALA A 183 -10.75 0.49 6.09
C ALA A 183 -9.87 0.51 4.82
N LEU A 184 -10.23 1.34 3.84
CA LEU A 184 -9.37 1.58 2.68
C LEU A 184 -8.04 2.26 3.06
N ALA A 185 -8.03 3.17 4.04
CA ALA A 185 -6.80 3.77 4.55
C ALA A 185 -5.92 2.74 5.29
N TYR A 186 -6.52 1.81 6.04
CA TYR A 186 -5.80 0.69 6.67
C TYR A 186 -5.14 -0.21 5.63
N LEU A 187 -5.90 -0.64 4.62
CA LEU A 187 -5.39 -1.46 3.51
C LEU A 187 -4.24 -0.75 2.77
N ASN A 188 -4.38 0.55 2.48
CA ASN A 188 -3.31 1.31 1.85
C ASN A 188 -2.06 1.43 2.72
N THR A 189 -2.22 1.57 4.04
CA THR A 189 -1.09 1.64 4.97
C THR A 189 -0.32 0.31 5.01
N LEU A 190 -1.05 -0.82 5.09
CA LEU A 190 -0.49 -2.17 5.01
C LEU A 190 0.31 -2.38 3.71
N ARG A 191 -0.25 -1.90 2.59
CA ARG A 191 0.41 -1.95 1.29
C ARG A 191 1.68 -1.10 1.22
N ILE A 192 1.61 0.17 1.64
CA ILE A 192 2.72 1.13 1.54
C ILE A 192 3.88 0.69 2.45
N MET A 193 3.62 0.43 3.73
CA MET A 193 4.66 -0.02 4.66
C MET A 193 5.23 -1.37 4.25
N GLY A 194 4.35 -2.29 3.83
CA GLY A 194 4.75 -3.59 3.29
C GLY A 194 5.71 -3.50 2.11
N ASN A 195 5.41 -2.65 1.13
CA ASN A 195 6.28 -2.46 -0.03
C ASN A 195 7.67 -1.93 0.40
N LYS A 196 7.73 -0.98 1.34
CA LYS A 196 9.00 -0.48 1.87
C LYS A 196 9.81 -1.56 2.59
N ALA A 197 9.16 -2.44 3.34
CA ALA A 197 9.81 -3.57 4.00
C ALA A 197 10.37 -4.60 3.00
N VAL A 198 9.58 -4.97 1.99
CA VAL A 198 9.98 -5.94 0.96
C VAL A 198 11.17 -5.44 0.13
N HIS A 199 11.29 -4.13 -0.07
CA HIS A 199 12.37 -3.53 -0.85
C HIS A 199 13.54 -3.02 -0.01
N ALA A 200 13.54 -3.23 1.32
CA ALA A 200 14.56 -2.71 2.25
C ALA A 200 14.79 -1.19 2.11
N GLU A 201 13.71 -0.45 1.84
CA GLU A 201 13.76 1.01 1.59
C GLU A 201 13.55 1.83 2.88
N ALA A 202 13.27 1.19 4.01
CA ALA A 202 13.05 1.83 5.31
C ALA A 202 13.52 0.96 6.48
N GLU A 203 13.94 1.62 7.57
CA GLU A 203 14.18 0.99 8.87
C GLU A 203 12.89 0.95 9.69
N PHE A 204 12.57 -0.20 10.27
CA PHE A 204 11.36 -0.42 11.07
C PHE A 204 11.75 -0.69 12.52
N LEU A 205 11.10 0.01 13.44
CA LEU A 205 11.28 -0.12 14.88
C LEU A 205 10.21 -1.01 15.49
N GLU A 206 10.41 -1.37 16.76
CA GLU A 206 9.46 -2.17 17.53
C GLU A 206 8.06 -1.54 17.57
N GLN A 207 7.97 -0.22 17.62
CA GLN A 207 6.68 0.48 17.60
C GLN A 207 5.93 0.28 16.27
N ASP A 208 6.65 0.25 15.13
CA ASP A 208 6.06 0.05 13.81
C ASP A 208 5.43 -1.35 13.69
N ARG A 209 6.01 -2.34 14.39
CA ARG A 209 5.47 -3.71 14.50
C ARG A 209 4.07 -3.72 15.11
N ILE A 210 3.86 -2.96 16.18
CA ILE A 210 2.58 -2.95 16.91
C ILE A 210 1.51 -2.22 16.14
N ILE A 211 1.90 -1.08 15.61
CA ILE A 211 1.10 -0.25 14.74
C ILE A 211 0.57 -1.05 13.55
N ILE A 212 1.45 -1.76 12.84
CA ILE A 212 1.03 -2.48 11.63
C ILE A 212 0.12 -3.67 11.96
N CYS A 213 0.34 -4.34 13.10
CA CYS A 213 -0.55 -5.37 13.61
C CYS A 213 -1.92 -4.80 14.00
N SER A 214 -1.99 -3.61 14.61
CA SER A 214 -3.26 -2.97 14.95
C SER A 214 -4.03 -2.57 13.70
N ILE A 215 -3.34 -2.02 12.70
CA ILE A 215 -3.95 -1.72 11.40
C ILE A 215 -4.45 -2.99 10.72
N LEU A 216 -3.67 -4.08 10.77
CA LEU A 216 -4.09 -5.37 10.24
C LEU A 216 -5.37 -5.85 10.94
N HIS A 217 -5.40 -5.81 12.27
CA HIS A 217 -6.56 -6.23 13.05
C HIS A 217 -7.83 -5.45 12.67
N GLU A 218 -7.75 -4.10 12.62
CA GLU A 218 -8.88 -3.25 12.23
C GLU A 218 -9.32 -3.51 10.78
N TYR A 219 -8.38 -3.77 9.86
CA TYR A 219 -8.71 -4.13 8.49
C TYR A 219 -9.46 -5.47 8.41
N LEU A 220 -9.01 -6.49 9.16
CA LEU A 220 -9.68 -7.78 9.21
C LEU A 220 -11.10 -7.64 9.82
N LEU A 221 -11.25 -6.87 10.89
CA LEU A 221 -12.57 -6.58 11.46
C LEU A 221 -13.50 -5.92 10.44
N ALA A 222 -13.05 -4.87 9.75
CA ALA A 222 -13.86 -4.19 8.74
C ALA A 222 -14.30 -5.14 7.61
N VAL A 223 -13.44 -6.07 7.20
CA VAL A 223 -13.78 -7.09 6.18
C VAL A 223 -14.88 -8.04 6.66
N LEU A 224 -14.88 -8.41 7.95
CA LEU A 224 -15.92 -9.24 8.55
C LEU A 224 -17.24 -8.47 8.77
N GLU A 225 -17.16 -7.23 9.26
CA GLU A 225 -18.32 -6.38 9.53
C GLU A 225 -19.15 -6.12 8.26
N GLU A 226 -18.48 -6.02 7.11
CA GLU A 226 -19.08 -5.82 5.80
C GLU A 226 -19.43 -7.15 5.06
N ASP A 227 -19.29 -8.32 5.71
CA ASP A 227 -19.56 -9.67 5.15
C ASP A 227 -18.85 -9.93 3.79
N LEU A 228 -17.62 -9.44 3.68
CA LEU A 228 -16.88 -9.45 2.41
C LEU A 228 -16.12 -10.75 2.12
N ILE A 229 -16.07 -11.70 3.07
CA ILE A 229 -15.35 -13.00 2.92
C ILE A 229 -16.14 -14.18 3.45
#